data_AF-A0A5D4SJU3-F1
#
_entry.id   AF-A0A5D4SJU3-F1
#
_cell.length_a   1.000
_cell.length_b   1.000
_cell.length_c   1.000
_cell.angle_alpha   90.00
_cell.angle_beta   90.00
_cell.angle_gamma   90.00
#
_symmetry.space_group_name_H-M   'P 1'
#
loop_
_entity.id
_entity.type
_entity.pdbx_description
1 polymer ?
#
loop_
_entity_poly.entity_id
_entity_poly.type
_entity_poly.pdbx_seq_one_letter_code
_entity_poly.pdbx_strand_id
1 'polypeptide(L)'
;MDFSAVGKKIRELRKLMEMSQEDLAEGICTQAQISKIEKGDVYPFASTLYLISQKLGVDVNYFFDIGMTPRIDYVQEVANQLKFARRNSDYDTMKQIIHIEEKNPLFSHNNRNMQLLVWHKGIVEHAVNHDKAGALCLLEEAIYMTKANSKAWSEREIEILLSIGAIHFEEKEYEKTMDVCISAKEHLQLLPYVNDHTIFIRLYYNIARTFTRVKKYRESTNYCKEAIRNCIQKDNLYLLGELHYHIGYNCELMGKIPEAMNYMKRALTIFELQEDEKYMKFINDKLSKW
;
A
#
# COMPACT_ATOMS: atom_id res chain seq x y z
N MET A 1 6.56 23.88 -3.16
CA MET A 1 7.81 23.20 -3.58
C MET A 1 8.97 24.09 -3.19
N ASP A 2 9.85 23.62 -2.31
CA ASP A 2 11.10 24.28 -1.93
C ASP A 2 12.16 24.02 -3.01
N PHE A 3 12.22 24.93 -3.98
CA PHE A 3 13.21 24.84 -5.05
C PHE A 3 14.62 25.20 -4.60
N SER A 4 14.80 25.80 -3.41
CA SER A 4 16.14 25.97 -2.85
C SER A 4 16.72 24.62 -2.47
N ALA A 5 15.91 23.73 -1.88
CA ALA A 5 16.31 22.34 -1.61
C ALA A 5 16.64 21.57 -2.90
N VAL A 6 15.80 21.73 -3.95
CA VAL A 6 16.05 21.12 -5.27
C VAL A 6 17.37 21.61 -5.88
N GLY A 7 17.60 22.93 -5.92
CA GLY A 7 18.82 23.52 -6.44
C GLY A 7 20.08 23.04 -5.73
N LYS A 8 20.03 22.94 -4.38
CA LYS A 8 21.11 22.38 -3.57
C LYS A 8 21.39 20.92 -3.93
N LYS A 9 20.36 20.09 -4.13
CA LYS A 9 20.57 18.68 -4.50
C LYS A 9 21.11 18.53 -5.92
N ILE A 10 20.65 19.33 -6.89
CA ILE A 10 21.23 19.34 -8.25
C ILE A 10 22.74 19.63 -8.16
N ARG A 11 23.13 20.64 -7.38
CA ARG A 11 24.54 20.99 -7.16
C ARG A 11 25.33 19.86 -6.51
N GLU A 12 24.75 19.19 -5.52
CA GLU A 12 25.36 18.05 -4.82
C GLU A 12 25.64 16.89 -5.79
N LEU A 13 24.63 16.44 -6.54
CA LEU A 13 24.77 15.37 -7.53
C LEU A 13 25.78 15.72 -8.61
N ARG A 14 25.69 16.94 -9.17
CA ARG A 14 26.65 17.41 -10.19
C ARG A 14 28.09 17.32 -9.69
N LYS A 15 28.34 17.75 -8.45
CA LYS A 15 29.68 17.69 -7.83
C LYS A 15 30.14 16.25 -7.57
N LEU A 16 29.23 15.37 -7.13
CA LEU A 16 29.53 13.95 -6.94
C LEU A 16 29.94 13.27 -8.25
N MET A 17 29.41 13.74 -9.38
CA MET A 17 29.75 13.28 -10.72
C MET A 17 30.91 14.06 -11.36
N GLU A 18 31.58 14.93 -10.59
CA GLU A 18 32.71 15.76 -11.05
C GLU A 18 32.41 16.65 -12.27
N MET A 19 31.14 16.99 -12.50
CA MET A 19 30.71 17.81 -13.64
C MET A 19 30.82 19.31 -13.33
N SER A 20 31.23 20.11 -14.32
CA SER A 20 31.13 21.56 -14.29
C SER A 20 29.68 22.04 -14.53
N GLN A 21 29.38 23.30 -14.23
CA GLN A 21 28.05 23.86 -14.55
C GLN A 21 27.85 24.00 -16.07
N GLU A 22 28.94 24.17 -16.84
CA GLU A 22 28.92 24.12 -18.31
C GLU A 22 28.55 22.73 -18.80
N ASP A 23 29.16 21.69 -18.24
CA ASP A 23 28.91 20.28 -18.63
C ASP A 23 27.46 19.91 -18.36
N LEU A 24 26.89 20.36 -17.25
CA LEU A 24 25.47 20.12 -16.96
C LEU A 24 24.55 20.95 -17.89
N ALA A 25 24.95 22.17 -18.25
CA ALA A 25 24.15 23.07 -19.07
C ALA A 25 24.07 22.65 -20.54
N GLU A 26 25.11 22.02 -21.07
CA GLU A 26 25.24 21.69 -22.50
C GLU A 26 24.00 20.96 -23.04
N GLY A 27 23.43 21.46 -24.14
CA GLY A 27 22.23 20.89 -24.77
C GLY A 27 20.92 21.08 -23.99
N ILE A 28 20.94 21.77 -22.84
CA ILE A 28 19.77 22.02 -21.99
C ILE A 28 19.48 23.51 -21.88
N CYS A 29 20.44 24.29 -21.40
CA CYS A 29 20.28 25.71 -21.10
C CYS A 29 21.65 26.41 -20.99
N THR A 30 21.71 27.64 -20.48
CA THR A 30 22.99 28.35 -20.28
C THR A 30 23.64 27.99 -18.93
N GLN A 31 24.97 28.03 -18.83
CA GLN A 31 25.68 27.85 -17.55
C GLN A 31 25.16 28.80 -16.47
N ALA A 32 24.87 30.06 -16.84
CA ALA A 32 24.31 31.04 -15.93
C ALA A 32 22.91 30.65 -15.40
N GLN A 33 22.08 29.99 -16.23
CA GLN A 33 20.80 29.44 -15.79
C GLN A 33 21.00 28.28 -14.82
N ILE A 34 21.91 27.34 -15.09
CA ILE A 34 22.26 26.28 -14.12
C ILE A 34 22.72 26.90 -12.80
N SER A 35 23.59 27.91 -12.82
CA SER A 35 24.02 28.56 -11.58
C SER A 35 22.88 29.21 -10.79
N LYS A 36 21.89 29.80 -11.46
CA LYS A 36 20.72 30.39 -10.81
C LYS A 36 19.79 29.32 -10.25
N ILE A 37 19.58 28.22 -10.99
CA ILE A 37 18.80 27.06 -10.53
C ILE A 37 19.44 26.46 -9.28
N GLU A 38 20.75 26.23 -9.27
CA GLU A 38 21.47 25.65 -8.12
C GLU A 38 21.41 26.51 -6.86
N LYS A 39 21.30 27.84 -7.01
CA LYS A 39 21.12 28.77 -5.89
C LYS A 39 19.67 28.83 -5.40
N GLY A 40 18.72 28.37 -6.20
CA GLY A 40 17.28 28.54 -5.97
C GLY A 40 16.75 29.91 -6.41
N ASP A 41 17.52 30.67 -7.19
CA ASP A 41 17.15 32.02 -7.66
C ASP A 41 16.15 31.96 -8.83
N VAL A 42 16.13 30.86 -9.59
CA VAL A 42 15.25 30.64 -10.73
C VAL A 42 14.66 29.24 -10.68
N TYR A 43 13.36 29.15 -10.96
CA TYR A 43 12.63 27.90 -11.07
C TYR A 43 12.79 27.32 -12.48
N PRO A 44 13.32 26.10 -12.65
CA PRO A 44 13.42 25.47 -13.96
C PRO A 44 12.03 25.10 -14.49
N PHE A 45 11.84 25.15 -15.81
CA PHE A 45 10.70 24.50 -16.43
C PHE A 45 10.77 22.98 -16.24
N ALA A 46 9.62 22.30 -16.27
CA ALA A 46 9.56 20.84 -16.12
C ALA A 46 10.45 20.10 -17.14
N SER A 47 10.49 20.57 -18.38
CA SER A 47 11.36 20.04 -19.43
C SER A 47 12.85 20.21 -19.10
N THR A 48 13.25 21.36 -18.56
CA THR A 48 14.61 21.63 -18.12
C THR A 48 15.00 20.71 -16.96
N LEU A 49 14.13 20.57 -15.95
CA LEU A 49 14.38 19.71 -14.80
C LEU A 49 14.50 18.23 -15.21
N TYR A 50 13.67 17.78 -16.16
CA TYR A 50 13.76 16.44 -16.73
C TYR A 50 15.10 16.19 -17.45
N LEU A 51 15.53 17.12 -18.32
CA LEU A 51 16.82 16.97 -19.01
C LEU A 51 18.00 17.00 -18.03
N ILE A 52 17.93 17.82 -16.97
CA ILE A 52 18.92 17.82 -15.88
C ILE A 52 18.95 16.46 -15.19
N SER A 53 17.79 15.85 -14.90
CA SER A 53 17.72 14.52 -14.26
C SER A 53 18.36 13.43 -15.13
N GLN A 54 18.14 13.47 -16.44
CA GLN A 54 18.77 12.55 -17.39
C GLN A 54 20.30 12.66 -17.36
N LYS A 55 20.85 13.88 -17.37
CA LYS A 55 22.30 14.08 -17.27
C LYS A 55 22.89 13.63 -15.95
N LEU A 56 22.14 13.78 -14.86
CA LEU A 56 22.56 13.36 -13.52
C LEU A 56 22.27 11.88 -13.22
N GLY A 57 21.71 11.13 -14.18
CA GLY A 57 21.43 9.71 -14.04
C GLY A 57 20.37 9.38 -12.99
N VAL A 58 19.44 10.31 -12.72
CA VAL A 58 18.37 10.13 -11.73
C VAL A 58 16.99 10.32 -12.35
N ASP A 59 16.00 9.67 -11.75
CA ASP A 59 14.59 9.92 -12.09
C ASP A 59 14.21 11.35 -11.70
N VAL A 60 13.43 12.04 -12.54
CA VAL A 60 13.01 13.43 -12.28
C VAL A 60 12.18 13.56 -10.99
N ASN A 61 11.47 12.50 -10.60
CA ASN A 61 10.71 12.44 -9.35
C ASN A 61 11.60 12.63 -8.12
N TYR A 62 12.87 12.23 -8.18
CA TYR A 62 13.83 12.46 -7.11
C TYR A 62 13.91 13.94 -6.68
N PHE A 63 13.87 14.86 -7.65
CA PHE A 63 13.88 16.30 -7.36
C PHE A 63 12.52 16.81 -6.87
N PHE A 64 11.43 16.29 -7.41
CA PHE A 64 10.09 16.66 -6.95
C PHE A 64 9.88 16.24 -5.49
N ASP A 65 10.35 15.06 -5.11
CA ASP A 65 10.27 14.53 -3.75
C ASP A 65 10.98 15.42 -2.74
N ILE A 66 12.22 15.85 -3.08
CA ILE A 66 13.01 16.78 -2.26
C ILE A 66 12.35 18.15 -2.14
N GLY A 67 11.78 18.65 -3.24
CA GLY A 67 11.14 19.96 -3.26
C GLY A 67 9.76 19.97 -2.59
N MET A 68 9.00 18.87 -2.64
CA MET A 68 7.61 18.87 -2.18
C MET A 68 7.47 18.48 -0.72
N THR A 69 8.39 17.70 -0.16
CA THR A 69 8.31 17.26 1.23
C THR A 69 9.71 17.27 1.85
N PRO A 70 10.03 18.25 2.70
CA PRO A 70 11.22 18.18 3.54
C PRO A 70 11.20 16.84 4.29
N ARG A 71 12.27 16.06 4.17
CA ARG A 71 12.38 14.70 4.74
C ARG A 71 11.30 13.70 4.27
N ILE A 72 11.09 13.60 2.96
CA ILE A 72 10.21 12.57 2.38
C ILE A 72 10.62 11.14 2.77
N ASP A 73 11.93 10.90 2.92
CA ASP A 73 12.52 9.67 3.44
C ASP A 73 11.96 9.31 4.82
N TYR A 74 11.83 10.30 5.70
CA TYR A 74 11.23 10.12 7.02
C TYR A 74 9.74 9.73 6.93
N VAL A 75 8.97 10.44 6.12
CA VAL A 75 7.53 10.14 5.94
C VAL A 75 7.34 8.74 5.34
N GLN A 76 8.18 8.37 4.38
CA GLN A 76 8.15 7.05 3.77
C GLN A 76 8.51 5.95 4.76
N GLU A 77 9.48 6.21 5.64
CA GLU A 77 9.86 5.27 6.70
C GLU A 77 8.72 5.05 7.70
N VAL A 78 8.07 6.13 8.17
CA VAL A 78 6.87 6.03 9.02
C VAL A 78 5.77 5.22 8.33
N ALA A 79 5.54 5.44 7.03
CA ALA A 79 4.56 4.69 6.25
C ALA A 79 4.90 3.20 6.15
N ASN A 80 6.18 2.87 5.97
CA ASN A 80 6.65 1.49 5.94
C ASN A 80 6.48 0.80 7.29
N GLN A 81 6.82 1.48 8.39
CA GLN A 81 6.64 0.95 9.75
C GLN A 81 5.17 0.70 10.08
N LEU A 82 4.28 1.65 9.78
CA LEU A 82 2.84 1.46 9.93
C LEU A 82 2.31 0.30 9.08
N LYS A 83 2.77 0.18 7.83
CA LYS A 83 2.42 -0.94 6.94
C LYS A 83 2.87 -2.29 7.52
N PHE A 84 4.08 -2.37 8.08
CA PHE A 84 4.60 -3.59 8.69
C PHE A 84 3.84 -3.95 9.98
N ALA A 85 3.64 -2.98 10.87
CA ALA A 85 2.89 -3.16 12.10
C ALA A 85 1.45 -3.62 11.80
N ARG A 86 0.78 -3.00 10.83
CA ARG A 86 -0.56 -3.41 10.36
C ARG A 86 -0.58 -4.86 9.84
N ARG A 87 0.41 -5.27 9.06
CA ARG A 87 0.49 -6.64 8.52
C ARG A 87 0.67 -7.70 9.60
N ASN A 88 1.35 -7.33 10.68
CA ASN A 88 1.59 -8.22 11.81
C ASN A 88 0.56 -8.09 12.94
N SER A 89 -0.48 -7.27 12.75
CA SER A 89 -1.46 -6.94 13.80
C SER A 89 -0.81 -6.38 15.07
N ASP A 90 0.31 -5.68 14.93
CA ASP A 90 1.01 -5.01 16.02
C ASP A 90 0.38 -3.64 16.28
N TYR A 91 -0.76 -3.67 17.00
CA TYR A 91 -1.54 -2.48 17.30
C TYR A 91 -0.84 -1.54 18.29
N ASP A 92 0.04 -2.06 19.15
CA ASP A 92 0.77 -1.24 20.12
C ASP A 92 1.82 -0.37 19.43
N THR A 93 2.60 -0.95 18.49
CA THR A 93 3.54 -0.18 17.67
C THR A 93 2.79 0.86 16.82
N MET A 94 1.65 0.50 16.22
CA MET A 94 0.84 1.47 15.48
C MET A 94 0.39 2.64 16.36
N LYS A 95 -0.11 2.38 17.59
CA LYS A 95 -0.50 3.42 18.55
C LYS A 95 0.65 4.36 18.87
N GLN A 96 1.83 3.83 19.14
CA GLN A 96 3.01 4.62 19.48
C GLN A 96 3.43 5.54 18.32
N ILE A 97 3.50 4.99 17.10
CA ILE A 97 3.83 5.79 15.90
C ILE A 97 2.81 6.91 15.70
N ILE A 98 1.51 6.60 15.75
CA ILE A 98 0.45 7.60 15.59
C ILE A 98 0.59 8.72 16.63
N HIS A 99 0.79 8.37 17.91
CA HIS A 99 0.91 9.34 19.00
C HIS A 99 2.09 10.31 18.81
N ILE A 100 3.23 9.81 18.32
CA ILE A 100 4.41 10.62 18.06
C ILE A 100 4.18 11.54 16.85
N GLU A 101 3.65 10.98 15.76
CA GLU A 101 3.58 11.66 14.46
C GLU A 101 2.40 12.62 14.32
N GLU A 102 1.31 12.47 15.11
CA GLU A 102 0.16 13.38 15.07
C GLU A 102 0.56 14.85 15.33
N LYS A 103 1.61 15.08 16.12
CA LYS A 103 2.13 16.42 16.43
C LYS A 103 3.23 16.89 15.48
N ASN A 104 3.74 16.00 14.63
CA ASN A 104 4.84 16.31 13.71
C ASN A 104 4.33 17.20 12.56
N PRO A 105 4.94 18.38 12.30
CA PRO A 105 4.57 19.25 11.19
C PRO A 105 4.54 18.59 9.81
N LEU A 106 5.36 17.55 9.60
CA LEU A 106 5.35 16.78 8.35
C LEU A 106 4.03 16.06 8.09
N PHE A 107 3.27 15.77 9.16
CA PHE A 107 1.96 15.13 9.09
C PHE A 107 0.84 16.15 9.34
N SER A 108 0.93 16.94 10.41
CA SER A 108 -0.14 17.87 10.81
C SER A 108 -0.42 18.99 9.81
N HIS A 109 0.58 19.40 9.00
CA HIS A 109 0.39 20.41 7.96
C HIS A 109 0.17 19.82 6.55
N ASN A 110 0.07 18.49 6.41
CA ASN A 110 -0.09 17.83 5.13
C ASN A 110 -1.21 16.78 5.18
N ASN A 111 -2.35 17.07 4.52
CA ASN A 111 -3.52 16.20 4.53
C ASN A 111 -3.24 14.77 4.05
N ARG A 112 -2.34 14.56 3.08
CA ARG A 112 -2.01 13.21 2.58
C ARG A 112 -1.26 12.39 3.64
N ASN A 113 -0.38 13.06 4.38
CA ASN A 113 0.38 12.42 5.46
C ASN A 113 -0.52 12.22 6.69
N MET A 114 -1.36 13.20 7.04
CA MET A 114 -2.32 13.03 8.13
C MET A 114 -3.34 11.92 7.84
N GLN A 115 -3.83 11.80 6.60
CA GLN A 115 -4.70 10.69 6.18
C GLN A 115 -4.09 9.32 6.54
N LEU A 116 -2.77 9.16 6.38
CA LEU A 116 -2.10 7.91 6.73
C LEU A 116 -2.23 7.60 8.23
N LEU A 117 -2.07 8.60 9.10
CA LEU A 117 -2.19 8.43 10.55
C LEU A 117 -3.65 8.16 10.95
N VAL A 118 -4.60 8.95 10.45
CA VAL A 118 -6.03 8.81 10.74
C VAL A 118 -6.54 7.44 10.28
N TRP A 119 -6.09 6.96 9.12
CA TRP A 119 -6.39 5.61 8.65
C TRP A 119 -5.97 4.53 9.66
N HIS A 120 -4.73 4.56 10.11
CA HIS A 120 -4.23 3.55 11.06
C HIS A 120 -4.88 3.72 12.44
N LYS A 121 -5.23 4.95 12.83
CA LYS A 121 -6.00 5.23 14.05
C LYS A 121 -7.37 4.57 14.00
N GLY A 122 -8.08 4.64 12.87
CA GLY A 122 -9.35 3.94 12.68
C GLY A 122 -9.22 2.42 12.82
N ILE A 123 -8.16 1.82 12.27
CA ILE A 123 -7.87 0.38 12.44
C ILE A 123 -7.67 0.03 13.93
N VAL A 124 -6.86 0.84 14.62
CA VAL A 124 -6.55 0.65 16.03
C VAL A 124 -7.79 0.79 16.91
N GLU A 125 -8.66 1.76 16.61
CA GLU A 125 -9.89 2.02 17.35
C GLU A 125 -10.81 0.79 17.34
N HIS A 126 -11.00 0.18 16.16
CA HIS A 126 -11.78 -1.05 16.05
C HIS A 126 -11.10 -2.23 16.75
N ALA A 127 -9.81 -2.45 16.49
CA ALA A 127 -9.11 -3.63 16.96
C ALA A 127 -8.88 -3.66 18.47
N VAL A 128 -8.65 -2.50 19.11
CA VAL A 128 -8.28 -2.44 20.53
C VAL A 128 -9.41 -1.91 21.41
N ASN A 129 -10.14 -0.90 20.96
CA ASN A 129 -11.21 -0.30 21.77
C ASN A 129 -12.57 -0.95 21.47
N HIS A 130 -12.66 -1.81 20.44
CA HIS A 130 -13.88 -2.43 19.97
C HIS A 130 -14.97 -1.42 19.58
N ASP A 131 -14.57 -0.18 19.25
CA ASP A 131 -15.46 0.86 18.78
C ASP A 131 -15.50 0.89 17.25
N LYS A 132 -16.46 0.15 16.70
CA LYS A 132 -16.75 0.13 15.27
C LYS A 132 -17.19 1.50 14.75
N ALA A 133 -18.04 2.22 15.48
CA ALA A 133 -18.62 3.46 14.98
C ALA A 133 -17.54 4.56 14.89
N GLY A 134 -16.73 4.70 15.94
CA GLY A 134 -15.56 5.58 15.95
C GLY A 134 -14.55 5.21 14.87
N ALA A 135 -14.26 3.91 14.69
CA ALA A 135 -13.36 3.45 13.64
C ALA A 135 -13.85 3.82 12.24
N LEU A 136 -15.11 3.56 11.91
CA LEU A 136 -15.67 3.89 10.60
C LEU A 136 -15.68 5.42 10.37
N CYS A 137 -16.01 6.21 11.38
CA CYS A 137 -15.96 7.66 11.32
C CYS A 137 -14.56 8.17 10.98
N LEU A 138 -13.52 7.64 11.64
CA LEU A 138 -12.11 7.99 11.35
C LEU A 138 -11.70 7.58 9.93
N LEU A 139 -12.13 6.41 9.45
CA LEU A 139 -11.78 5.93 8.11
C LEU A 139 -12.48 6.77 7.02
N GLU A 140 -13.73 7.16 7.22
CA GLU A 140 -14.45 8.08 6.34
C GLU A 140 -13.82 9.47 6.34
N GLU A 141 -13.42 9.99 7.51
CA GLU A 141 -12.66 11.22 7.65
C GLU A 141 -11.36 11.15 6.85
N ALA A 142 -10.58 10.08 7.01
CA ALA A 142 -9.33 9.87 6.28
C ALA A 142 -9.53 9.92 4.76
N ILE A 143 -10.60 9.31 4.22
CA ILE A 143 -10.94 9.41 2.80
C ILE A 143 -11.28 10.87 2.44
N TYR A 144 -12.08 11.55 3.24
CA TYR A 144 -12.51 12.93 2.98
C TYR A 144 -11.35 13.92 2.91
N MET A 145 -10.31 13.76 3.75
CA MET A 145 -9.15 14.67 3.83
C MET A 145 -8.47 14.95 2.47
N THR A 146 -8.48 13.97 1.56
CA THR A 146 -7.83 14.06 0.23
C THR A 146 -8.86 14.09 -0.90
N LYS A 147 -10.03 13.48 -0.71
CA LYS A 147 -11.10 13.43 -1.73
C LYS A 147 -11.89 14.74 -1.84
N ALA A 148 -11.94 15.57 -0.80
CA ALA A 148 -12.61 16.87 -0.86
C ALA A 148 -12.14 17.73 -2.04
N ASN A 149 -10.87 17.59 -2.43
CA ASN A 149 -10.24 18.37 -3.51
C ASN A 149 -9.93 17.54 -4.77
N SER A 150 -10.37 16.28 -4.86
CA SER A 150 -10.02 15.39 -5.98
C SER A 150 -11.14 14.43 -6.37
N LYS A 151 -11.48 14.42 -7.66
CA LYS A 151 -12.38 13.40 -8.24
C LYS A 151 -11.70 12.03 -8.36
N ALA A 152 -10.39 11.99 -8.55
CA ALA A 152 -9.64 10.74 -8.68
C ALA A 152 -9.52 10.03 -7.32
N TRP A 153 -9.60 8.71 -7.34
CA TRP A 153 -9.21 7.85 -6.21
C TRP A 153 -7.72 7.54 -6.33
N SER A 154 -7.04 7.39 -5.21
CA SER A 154 -5.67 6.89 -5.14
C SER A 154 -5.65 5.49 -4.52
N GLU A 155 -4.50 4.83 -4.62
CA GLU A 155 -4.23 3.56 -3.94
C GLU A 155 -4.56 3.63 -2.44
N ARG A 156 -4.27 4.76 -1.78
CA ARG A 156 -4.47 4.92 -0.34
C ARG A 156 -5.95 4.91 0.05
N GLU A 157 -6.82 5.59 -0.71
CA GLU A 157 -8.26 5.53 -0.43
C GLU A 157 -8.83 4.13 -0.67
N ILE A 158 -8.32 3.39 -1.67
CA ILE A 158 -8.72 2.00 -1.90
C ILE A 158 -8.27 1.12 -0.72
N GLU A 159 -7.07 1.31 -0.19
CA GLU A 159 -6.62 0.58 1.00
C GLU A 159 -7.45 0.92 2.25
N ILE A 160 -7.91 2.16 2.40
CA ILE A 160 -8.85 2.54 3.46
C ILE A 160 -10.18 1.80 3.27
N LEU A 161 -10.73 1.74 2.05
CA LEU A 161 -11.92 0.93 1.75
C LEU A 161 -11.72 -0.55 2.10
N LEU A 162 -10.55 -1.12 1.83
CA LEU A 162 -10.24 -2.50 2.23
C LEU A 162 -10.28 -2.68 3.75
N SER A 163 -9.87 -1.66 4.51
CA SER A 163 -9.93 -1.66 5.98
C SER A 163 -11.37 -1.55 6.47
N ILE A 164 -12.18 -0.67 5.88
CA ILE A 164 -13.63 -0.58 6.13
C ILE A 164 -14.32 -1.91 5.85
N GLY A 165 -14.01 -2.55 4.71
CA GLY A 165 -14.54 -3.86 4.36
C GLY A 165 -14.11 -4.96 5.35
N ALA A 166 -12.88 -4.93 5.84
CA ALA A 166 -12.41 -5.86 6.87
C ALA A 166 -13.17 -5.69 8.20
N ILE A 167 -13.42 -4.46 8.64
CA ILE A 167 -14.22 -4.17 9.83
C ILE A 167 -15.64 -4.72 9.67
N HIS A 168 -16.33 -4.40 8.57
CA HIS A 168 -17.67 -4.96 8.32
C HIS A 168 -17.68 -6.49 8.29
N PHE A 169 -16.63 -7.11 7.75
CA PHE A 169 -16.51 -8.56 7.71
C PHE A 169 -16.40 -9.18 9.11
N GLU A 170 -15.57 -8.58 9.98
CA GLU A 170 -15.38 -9.03 11.36
C GLU A 170 -16.66 -8.87 12.19
N GLU A 171 -17.42 -7.81 11.93
CA GLU A 171 -18.75 -7.55 12.48
C GLU A 171 -19.86 -8.40 11.85
N LYS A 172 -19.50 -9.34 10.95
CA LYS A 172 -20.42 -10.25 10.23
C LYS A 172 -21.43 -9.55 9.32
N GLU A 173 -21.19 -8.29 8.95
CA GLU A 173 -21.98 -7.53 7.99
C GLU A 173 -21.51 -7.82 6.55
N TYR A 174 -21.77 -9.03 6.09
CA TYR A 174 -21.22 -9.53 4.82
C TYR A 174 -21.76 -8.80 3.58
N GLU A 175 -22.99 -8.29 3.63
CA GLU A 175 -23.58 -7.48 2.56
C GLU A 175 -22.80 -6.16 2.40
N LYS A 176 -22.65 -5.39 3.48
CA LYS A 176 -21.85 -4.16 3.49
C LYS A 176 -20.39 -4.41 3.10
N THR A 177 -19.82 -5.53 3.55
CA THR A 177 -18.47 -5.96 3.14
C THR A 177 -18.37 -6.08 1.62
N MET A 178 -19.36 -6.71 0.99
CA MET A 178 -19.40 -6.90 -0.46
C MET A 178 -19.58 -5.55 -1.18
N ASP A 179 -20.48 -4.69 -0.71
CA ASP A 179 -20.71 -3.35 -1.29
C ASP A 179 -19.41 -2.53 -1.32
N VAL A 180 -18.69 -2.49 -0.19
CA VAL A 180 -17.41 -1.80 -0.07
C VAL A 180 -16.34 -2.43 -0.95
N CYS A 181 -16.26 -3.76 -1.02
CA CYS A 181 -15.31 -4.44 -1.89
C CYS A 181 -15.59 -4.21 -3.38
N ILE A 182 -16.86 -4.16 -3.80
CA ILE A 182 -17.23 -3.85 -5.18
C ILE A 182 -16.82 -2.41 -5.53
N SER A 183 -17.13 -1.45 -4.66
CA SER A 183 -16.69 -0.06 -4.83
C SER A 183 -15.15 0.04 -4.93
N ALA A 184 -14.42 -0.63 -4.04
CA ALA A 184 -12.96 -0.68 -4.08
C ALA A 184 -12.43 -1.29 -5.39
N LYS A 185 -13.10 -2.33 -5.92
CA LYS A 185 -12.75 -2.97 -7.20
C LYS A 185 -12.95 -2.03 -8.39
N GLU A 186 -14.08 -1.33 -8.43
CA GLU A 186 -14.38 -0.35 -9.47
C GLU A 186 -13.34 0.78 -9.48
N HIS A 187 -13.00 1.31 -8.30
CA HIS A 187 -11.97 2.36 -8.19
C HIS A 187 -10.58 1.85 -8.57
N LEU A 188 -10.23 0.61 -8.22
CA LEU A 188 -8.96 0.00 -8.60
C LEU A 188 -8.83 -0.17 -10.12
N GLN A 189 -9.92 -0.54 -10.80
CA GLN A 189 -9.93 -0.70 -12.27
C GLN A 189 -9.79 0.63 -13.03
N LEU A 190 -10.15 1.75 -12.39
CA LEU A 190 -10.01 3.09 -12.96
C LEU A 190 -8.61 3.69 -12.75
N LEU A 191 -7.75 3.05 -11.95
CA LEU A 191 -6.37 3.52 -11.77
C LEU A 191 -5.54 3.20 -13.02
N PRO A 192 -4.87 4.20 -13.64
CA PRO A 192 -4.01 3.97 -14.80
C PRO A 192 -2.75 3.18 -14.45
N TYR A 193 -2.31 3.27 -13.19
CA TYR A 193 -1.13 2.60 -12.68
C TYR A 193 -1.31 2.29 -11.19
N VAL A 194 -0.81 1.13 -10.77
CA VAL A 194 -0.89 0.64 -9.39
C VAL A 194 0.50 0.20 -8.95
N ASN A 195 1.09 0.94 -8.01
CA ASN A 195 2.39 0.67 -7.42
C ASN A 195 2.33 -0.52 -6.47
N ASP A 196 1.39 -0.52 -5.51
CA ASP A 196 1.26 -1.63 -4.57
C ASP A 196 0.38 -2.75 -5.16
N HIS A 197 1.04 -3.69 -5.83
CA HIS A 197 0.39 -4.88 -6.39
C HIS A 197 -0.34 -5.75 -5.34
N THR A 198 -0.05 -5.58 -4.04
CA THR A 198 -0.76 -6.32 -2.98
C THR A 198 -2.19 -5.83 -2.73
N ILE A 199 -2.58 -4.65 -3.24
CA ILE A 199 -3.95 -4.13 -3.12
C ILE A 199 -4.94 -5.08 -3.81
N PHE A 200 -4.63 -5.49 -5.04
CA PHE A 200 -5.45 -6.44 -5.80
C PHE A 200 -5.64 -7.75 -5.05
N ILE A 201 -4.55 -8.31 -4.52
CA ILE A 201 -4.55 -9.59 -3.82
C ILE A 201 -5.40 -9.52 -2.55
N ARG A 202 -5.23 -8.46 -1.73
CA ARG A 202 -6.01 -8.25 -0.50
C ARG A 202 -7.50 -8.07 -0.80
N LEU A 203 -7.84 -7.29 -1.82
CA LEU A 203 -9.22 -7.09 -2.24
C LEU A 203 -9.89 -8.40 -2.62
N TYR A 204 -9.26 -9.18 -3.50
CA TYR A 204 -9.78 -10.44 -3.98
C TYR A 204 -9.90 -11.47 -2.86
N TYR A 205 -8.95 -11.47 -1.92
CA TYR A 205 -9.01 -12.32 -0.74
C TYR A 205 -10.18 -11.95 0.19
N ASN A 206 -10.43 -10.65 0.42
CA ASN A 206 -11.58 -10.20 1.21
C ASN A 206 -12.91 -10.59 0.55
N ILE A 207 -13.02 -10.45 -0.78
CA ILE A 207 -14.20 -10.91 -1.54
C ILE A 207 -14.38 -12.42 -1.41
N ALA A 208 -13.31 -13.20 -1.58
CA ALA A 208 -13.36 -14.66 -1.46
C ALA A 208 -13.82 -15.11 -0.06
N ARG A 209 -13.23 -14.53 1.00
CA ARG A 209 -13.65 -14.80 2.39
C ARG A 209 -15.12 -14.51 2.61
N THR A 210 -15.63 -13.41 2.05
CA THR A 210 -17.04 -13.02 2.14
C THR A 210 -17.94 -14.04 1.43
N PHE A 211 -17.59 -14.46 0.22
CA PHE A 211 -18.32 -15.51 -0.49
C PHE A 211 -18.35 -16.84 0.28
N THR A 212 -17.24 -17.23 0.92
CA THR A 212 -17.20 -18.42 1.77
C THR A 212 -18.14 -18.31 2.95
N ARG A 213 -18.23 -17.15 3.61
CA ARG A 213 -19.16 -16.92 4.72
C ARG A 213 -20.63 -17.01 4.28
N VAL A 214 -20.94 -16.58 3.07
CA VAL A 214 -22.29 -16.74 2.48
C VAL A 214 -22.48 -18.08 1.75
N LYS A 215 -21.60 -19.07 1.98
CA LYS A 215 -21.66 -20.44 1.44
C LYS A 215 -21.57 -20.55 -0.09
N LYS A 216 -21.09 -19.50 -0.77
CA LYS A 216 -20.82 -19.45 -2.21
C LYS A 216 -19.38 -19.89 -2.51
N TYR A 217 -19.09 -21.16 -2.25
CA TYR A 217 -17.71 -21.70 -2.24
C TYR A 217 -17.05 -21.70 -3.62
N ARG A 218 -17.83 -21.87 -4.70
CA ARG A 218 -17.31 -21.88 -6.08
C ARG A 218 -16.84 -20.48 -6.49
N GLU A 219 -17.64 -19.47 -6.21
CA GLU A 219 -17.32 -18.06 -6.45
C GLU A 219 -16.08 -17.66 -5.63
N SER A 220 -16.06 -17.98 -4.33
CA SER A 220 -14.88 -17.76 -3.49
C SER A 220 -13.61 -18.37 -4.08
N THR A 221 -13.68 -19.63 -4.51
CA THR A 221 -12.56 -20.34 -5.15
C THR A 221 -12.08 -19.67 -6.43
N ASN A 222 -12.99 -19.13 -7.25
CA ASN A 222 -12.63 -18.41 -8.47
C ASN A 222 -11.89 -17.11 -8.17
N TYR A 223 -12.35 -16.34 -7.18
CA TYR A 223 -11.64 -15.14 -6.71
C TYR A 223 -10.24 -15.48 -6.19
N CYS A 224 -10.08 -16.57 -5.42
CA CYS A 224 -8.76 -17.00 -4.99
C CYS A 224 -7.85 -17.39 -6.17
N LYS A 225 -8.37 -18.09 -7.17
CA LYS A 225 -7.61 -18.46 -8.38
C LYS A 225 -7.22 -17.24 -9.23
N GLU A 226 -8.03 -16.19 -9.27
CA GLU A 226 -7.66 -14.92 -9.89
C GLU A 226 -6.53 -14.23 -9.13
N ALA A 227 -6.61 -14.17 -7.80
CA ALA A 227 -5.54 -13.62 -6.96
C ALA A 227 -4.23 -14.41 -7.10
N ILE A 228 -4.26 -15.75 -7.11
CA ILE A 228 -3.07 -16.59 -7.31
C ILE A 228 -2.41 -16.33 -8.65
N ARG A 229 -3.20 -16.19 -9.74
CA ARG A 229 -2.64 -15.85 -11.06
C ARG A 229 -1.93 -14.50 -11.04
N ASN A 230 -2.49 -13.52 -10.33
CA ASN A 230 -1.87 -12.22 -10.16
C ASN A 230 -0.58 -12.28 -9.34
N CYS A 231 -0.57 -13.02 -8.22
CA CYS A 231 0.63 -13.30 -7.43
C CYS A 231 1.76 -13.85 -8.32
N ILE A 232 1.47 -14.89 -9.12
CA ILE A 232 2.45 -15.53 -10.00
C ILE A 232 2.94 -14.56 -11.09
N GLN A 233 2.05 -13.80 -11.72
CA GLN A 233 2.42 -12.86 -12.78
C GLN A 233 3.30 -11.71 -12.27
N LYS A 234 3.20 -11.38 -10.98
CA LYS A 234 3.89 -10.25 -10.33
C LYS A 234 5.04 -10.69 -9.42
N ASP A 235 5.43 -11.97 -9.47
CA ASP A 235 6.46 -12.57 -8.63
C ASP A 235 6.25 -12.26 -7.12
N ASN A 236 4.99 -12.26 -6.68
CA ASN A 236 4.59 -11.80 -5.35
C ASN A 236 4.06 -12.96 -4.50
N LEU A 237 4.82 -13.31 -3.45
CA LEU A 237 4.45 -14.36 -2.50
C LEU A 237 3.45 -13.91 -1.42
N TYR A 238 3.18 -12.61 -1.30
CA TYR A 238 2.26 -12.08 -0.29
C TYR A 238 0.83 -12.65 -0.47
N LEU A 239 0.28 -13.21 0.62
CA LEU A 239 -1.02 -13.90 0.67
C LEU A 239 -1.13 -15.20 -0.16
N LEU A 240 -0.06 -15.66 -0.82
CA LEU A 240 -0.14 -16.81 -1.72
C LEU A 240 -0.47 -18.11 -0.97
N GLY A 241 0.11 -18.31 0.22
CA GLY A 241 -0.18 -19.45 1.09
C GLY A 241 -1.62 -19.43 1.57
N GLU A 242 -2.10 -18.28 2.02
CA GLU A 242 -3.46 -18.03 2.52
C GLU A 242 -4.51 -18.26 1.44
N LEU A 243 -4.21 -17.89 0.19
CA LEU A 243 -5.09 -18.16 -0.95
C LEU A 243 -5.21 -19.65 -1.25
N HIS A 244 -4.09 -20.38 -1.24
CA HIS A 244 -4.10 -21.84 -1.40
C HIS A 244 -4.85 -22.52 -0.25
N TYR A 245 -4.59 -22.10 0.98
CA TYR A 245 -5.30 -22.58 2.16
C TYR A 245 -6.80 -22.33 2.03
N HIS A 246 -7.21 -21.13 1.59
CA HIS A 246 -8.63 -20.77 1.47
C HIS A 246 -9.36 -21.62 0.42
N ILE A 247 -8.71 -21.94 -0.71
CA ILE A 247 -9.27 -22.89 -1.68
C ILE A 247 -9.39 -24.27 -1.05
N GLY A 248 -8.36 -24.74 -0.35
CA GLY A 248 -8.40 -26.03 0.33
C GLY A 248 -9.56 -26.10 1.34
N TYR A 249 -9.77 -25.03 2.09
CA TYR A 249 -10.87 -24.91 3.05
C TYR A 249 -12.24 -24.92 2.37
N ASN A 250 -12.39 -24.22 1.24
CA ASN A 250 -13.61 -24.29 0.43
C ASN A 250 -13.88 -25.70 -0.11
N CYS A 251 -12.84 -26.40 -0.60
CA CYS A 251 -12.96 -27.78 -1.06
C CYS A 251 -13.40 -28.73 0.06
N GLU A 252 -12.85 -28.57 1.27
CA GLU A 252 -13.27 -29.32 2.45
C GLU A 252 -14.75 -29.08 2.77
N LEU A 253 -15.19 -27.82 2.81
CA LEU A 253 -16.60 -27.47 3.05
C LEU A 253 -17.56 -28.05 1.99
N MET A 254 -17.05 -28.33 0.79
CA MET A 254 -17.78 -28.98 -0.29
C MET A 254 -17.68 -30.52 -0.27
N GLY A 255 -16.97 -31.12 0.70
CA GLY A 255 -16.73 -32.57 0.79
C GLY A 255 -15.69 -33.11 -0.20
N LYS A 256 -14.94 -32.24 -0.89
CA LYS A 256 -13.94 -32.60 -1.90
C LYS A 256 -12.57 -32.79 -1.26
N ILE A 257 -12.44 -33.78 -0.39
CA ILE A 257 -11.24 -34.00 0.44
C ILE A 257 -9.94 -34.15 -0.39
N PRO A 258 -9.90 -34.90 -1.52
CA PRO A 258 -8.67 -35.01 -2.31
C PRO A 258 -8.19 -33.66 -2.88
N GLU A 259 -9.12 -32.82 -3.34
CA GLU A 259 -8.79 -31.46 -3.81
C GLU A 259 -8.29 -30.59 -2.64
N ALA A 260 -8.96 -30.68 -1.48
CA ALA A 260 -8.59 -29.96 -0.27
C ALA A 260 -7.15 -30.27 0.16
N MET A 261 -6.78 -31.56 0.21
CA MET A 261 -5.43 -32.02 0.55
C MET A 261 -4.36 -31.40 -0.35
N ASN A 262 -4.59 -31.40 -1.67
CA ASN A 262 -3.63 -30.86 -2.63
C ASN A 262 -3.38 -29.36 -2.40
N TYR A 263 -4.45 -28.59 -2.19
CA TYR A 263 -4.35 -27.15 -1.92
C TYR A 263 -3.72 -26.85 -0.56
N MET A 264 -4.03 -27.64 0.48
CA MET A 264 -3.45 -27.52 1.81
C MET A 264 -1.94 -27.80 1.80
N LYS A 265 -1.48 -28.83 1.07
CA LYS A 265 -0.04 -29.12 0.91
C LYS A 265 0.71 -27.97 0.25
N ARG A 266 0.13 -27.37 -0.81
CA ARG A 266 0.71 -26.19 -1.47
C ARG A 266 0.82 -25.01 -0.51
N ALA A 267 -0.23 -24.76 0.26
CA ALA A 267 -0.22 -23.70 1.27
C ALA A 267 0.89 -23.93 2.30
N LEU A 268 1.03 -25.16 2.80
CA LEU A 268 2.08 -25.54 3.75
C LEU A 268 3.49 -25.25 3.22
N THR A 269 3.81 -25.69 2.00
CA THR A 269 5.11 -25.41 1.38
C THR A 269 5.40 -23.91 1.27
N ILE A 270 4.38 -23.09 0.98
CA ILE A 270 4.56 -21.64 0.90
C ILE A 270 4.80 -21.04 2.29
N PHE A 271 4.03 -21.46 3.30
CA PHE A 271 4.21 -20.99 4.67
C PHE A 271 5.57 -21.38 5.25
N GLU A 272 6.08 -22.57 4.93
CA GLU A 272 7.45 -23.00 5.27
C GLU A 272 8.50 -22.07 4.65
N LEU A 273 8.35 -21.71 3.36
CA LEU A 273 9.27 -20.78 2.68
C LEU A 273 9.19 -19.35 3.19
N GLN A 274 8.04 -18.96 3.77
CA GLN A 274 7.82 -17.62 4.35
C GLN A 274 8.15 -17.55 5.84
N GLU A 275 8.54 -18.67 6.46
CA GLU A 275 8.75 -18.80 7.90
C GLU A 275 7.50 -18.37 8.72
N ASP A 276 6.29 -18.56 8.16
CA ASP A 276 5.04 -18.23 8.83
C ASP A 276 4.43 -19.48 9.49
N GLU A 277 4.70 -19.63 10.79
CA GLU A 277 4.23 -20.79 11.55
C GLU A 277 2.74 -20.75 11.92
N LYS A 278 2.04 -19.62 11.72
CA LYS A 278 0.67 -19.41 12.24
C LYS A 278 -0.31 -20.48 11.78
N TYR A 279 -0.18 -20.94 10.53
CA TYR A 279 -1.11 -21.88 9.91
C TYR A 279 -0.56 -23.31 9.82
N MET A 280 0.75 -23.52 9.97
CA MET A 280 1.39 -24.81 9.69
C MET A 280 0.88 -25.93 10.59
N LYS A 281 0.82 -25.70 11.91
CA LYS A 281 0.33 -26.70 12.86
C LYS A 281 -1.11 -27.13 12.54
N PHE A 282 -1.98 -26.15 12.29
CA PHE A 282 -3.39 -26.40 11.98
C PHE A 282 -3.58 -27.18 10.68
N ILE A 283 -2.79 -26.87 9.64
CA ILE A 283 -2.83 -27.58 8.36
C ILE A 283 -2.35 -29.03 8.51
N ASN A 284 -1.26 -29.25 9.25
CA ASN A 284 -0.73 -30.59 9.51
C ASN A 284 -1.74 -31.46 10.28
N ASP A 285 -2.38 -30.91 11.32
CA ASP A 285 -3.41 -31.61 12.08
C ASP A 285 -4.65 -31.98 11.23
N LYS A 286 -4.97 -31.20 10.21
CA LYS A 286 -6.03 -31.54 9.24
C LYS A 286 -5.58 -32.64 8.30
N LEU A 287 -4.38 -32.50 7.73
CA LEU A 287 -3.84 -33.46 6.77
C LEU A 287 -3.66 -34.86 7.39
N SER A 288 -3.41 -34.97 8.69
CA SER A 288 -3.32 -36.27 9.38
C SER A 288 -4.67 -36.96 9.63
N LYS A 289 -5.79 -36.21 9.54
CA LYS A 289 -7.15 -36.72 9.80
C LYS A 289 -7.87 -37.17 8.53
N TRP A 290 -7.37 -36.77 7.36
CA TRP A 290 -7.90 -37.13 6.05
C TRP A 290 -7.14 -38.32 5.47
#